data_AF-A0A072NT47-F1
#
_entry.id   AF-A0A072NT47-F1
#
_cell.length_a   1.000
_cell.length_b   1.000
_cell.length_c   1.000
_cell.angle_alpha   90.00
_cell.angle_beta   90.00
_cell.angle_gamma   90.00
#
_symmetry.space_group_name_H-M   'P 1'
#
loop_
_entity.id
_entity.type
_entity.pdbx_description
1 polymer ?
#
loop_
_entity_poly.entity_id
_entity_poly.type
_entity_poly.pdbx_seq_one_letter_code
_entity_poly.pdbx_strand_id
1 'polypeptide(L)' 'MDSEALFAHIALHRFSIRPREFLEMERKEKAFMVASIKVELEKEQKEQDRIKKMK' A
#
# COMPACT_ATOMS: atom_id res chain seq x y z
N MET A 1 -14.27 0.86 -7.66
CA MET A 1 -13.76 2.17 -7.18
C MET A 1 -13.07 1.95 -5.83
N ASP A 2 -12.22 0.93 -5.74
CA ASP A 2 -11.88 0.27 -4.46
C ASP A 2 -10.38 0.24 -4.14
N SER A 3 -9.55 0.65 -5.09
CA SER A 3 -8.10 0.57 -4.93
C SER A 3 -7.60 1.57 -3.91
N GLU A 4 -8.10 2.80 -3.92
CA GLU A 4 -7.57 3.88 -3.08
C GLU A 4 -7.87 3.67 -1.59
N ALA A 5 -9.03 3.11 -1.24
CA ALA A 5 -9.38 2.73 0.12
C ALA A 5 -8.53 1.56 0.66
N LEU A 6 -8.19 0.60 -0.21
CA LEU A 6 -7.28 -0.50 0.14
C LEU A 6 -5.84 0.01 0.35
N PHE A 7 -5.36 0.89 -0.54
CA PHE A 7 -4.06 1.54 -0.41
C PHE A 7 -4.00 2.36 0.88
N ALA A 8 -5.05 3.12 1.20
CA ALA A 8 -5.15 3.86 2.45
C ALA A 8 -5.14 2.91 3.68
N HIS A 9 -5.87 1.80 3.65
CA HIS A 9 -5.86 0.84 4.76
C HIS A 9 -4.48 0.22 4.97
N ILE A 10 -3.76 -0.15 3.91
CA ILE A 10 -2.41 -0.72 4.03
C ILE A 10 -1.39 0.32 4.48
N ALA A 11 -1.50 1.56 3.99
CA ALA A 11 -0.70 2.68 4.47
C ALA A 11 -0.89 2.89 5.98
N LEU A 12 -2.15 2.92 6.43
CA LEU A 12 -2.50 3.13 7.83
C LEU A 12 -2.06 1.95 8.71
N HIS A 13 -2.23 0.70 8.24
CA HIS A 13 -1.96 -0.48 9.04
C HIS A 13 -0.46 -0.81 9.14
N ARG A 14 0.32 -0.65 8.06
CA ARG A 14 1.74 -1.06 8.02
C ARG A 14 2.73 0.09 8.18
N PHE A 15 2.38 1.31 7.79
CA PHE A 15 3.28 2.46 7.92
C PHE A 15 3.03 3.30 9.18
N SER A 16 1.98 2.99 9.97
CA SER A 16 1.66 3.68 11.23
C SER A 16 1.55 5.21 11.09
N ILE A 17 1.12 5.69 9.92
CA ILE A 17 0.94 7.11 9.64
C ILE A 17 -0.48 7.49 10.00
N ARG A 18 -0.68 8.59 10.70
CA ARG A 18 -2.03 9.08 10.99
C ARG A 18 -2.65 9.66 9.72
N PRO A 19 -3.96 9.50 9.48
CA PRO A 19 -4.63 10.07 8.30
C PRO A 19 -4.37 11.56 8.10
N ARG A 20 -4.26 12.32 9.20
CA ARG A 20 -3.94 13.74 9.19
C ARG A 20 -2.53 14.03 8.68
N GLU A 21 -1.54 13.24 9.10
CA GLU A 21 -0.16 13.38 8.62
C GLU A 21 -0.11 13.09 7.12
N PHE A 22 -0.78 12.03 6.68
CA PHE A 22 -0.90 11.75 5.25
C PHE A 22 -1.56 12.89 4.48
N LEU A 23 -2.61 13.53 5.01
CA LEU A 23 -3.26 14.67 4.35
C LEU A 23 -2.36 15.91 4.27
N GLU A 24 -1.55 16.16 5.30
CA GLU A 24 -0.64 17.30 5.39
C GLU A 24 0.66 17.10 4.58
N MET A 25 0.99 15.86 4.16
CA MET A 25 2.19 15.56 3.35
C MET A 25 2.21 16.26 1.98
N GLU A 26 3.41 16.61 1.53
CA GLU A 26 3.63 17.15 0.19
C GLU A 26 3.30 16.11 -0.90
N ARG A 27 2.90 16.58 -2.09
CA ARG A 27 2.53 15.69 -3.21
C ARG A 27 3.61 14.67 -3.55
N LYS A 28 4.89 15.05 -3.45
CA LYS A 28 6.02 14.16 -3.75
C LYS A 28 6.11 13.01 -2.74
N GLU A 29 5.99 13.31 -1.46
CA GLU A 29 6.05 12.27 -0.42
C GLU A 29 4.83 11.34 -0.48
N LYS A 30 3.63 11.90 -0.74
CA LYS A 30 2.43 11.10 -1.03
C LYS A 30 2.66 10.13 -2.19
N ALA A 31 3.20 10.62 -3.30
CA ALA A 31 3.48 9.79 -4.47
C ALA A 31 4.50 8.68 -4.18
N PHE A 32 5.56 9.00 -3.42
CA PHE A 32 6.56 8.02 -2.99
C PHE A 32 5.95 6.92 -2.11
N MET A 33 5.07 7.31 -1.19
CA MET A 33 4.39 6.39 -0.30
C MET A 33 3.45 5.45 -1.05
N VAL A 34 2.62 6.00 -1.94
CA VAL A 34 1.73 5.21 -2.80
C VAL A 34 2.54 4.25 -3.68
N ALA A 35 3.67 4.70 -4.25
CA ALA A 35 4.56 3.83 -5.02
C ALA A 35 5.14 2.69 -4.17
N SER A 36 5.60 2.98 -2.95
CA SER A 36 6.12 1.96 -2.03
C SER A 36 5.07 0.92 -1.67
N ILE A 37 3.83 1.35 -1.39
CA ILE A 37 2.73 0.42 -1.10
C ILE A 37 2.42 -0.46 -2.31
N LYS A 38 2.44 0.12 -3.51
CA LYS A 38 2.19 -0.64 -4.74
C LYS A 38 3.24 -1.73 -4.97
N VAL A 39 4.52 -1.44 -4.74
CA VAL A 39 5.60 -2.44 -4.85
C VAL A 39 5.41 -3.58 -3.86
N GLU A 40 5.05 -3.27 -2.62
CA GLU A 40 4.81 -4.29 -1.59
C GLU A 40 3.60 -5.18 -1.94
N LEU A 41 2.49 -4.57 -2.41
CA LEU A 41 1.31 -5.31 -2.86
C LEU A 41 1.60 -6.23 -4.04
N GLU A 42 2.39 -5.79 -5.02
CA GLU A 42 2.80 -6.64 -6.15
C GLU A 42 3.65 -7.82 -5.68
N LYS A 43 4.51 -7.61 -4.67
CA LYS A 43 5.32 -8.68 -4.08
C LYS A 43 4.45 -9.68 -3.32
N GLU A 44 3.49 -9.22 -2.54
CA GLU A 44 2.53 -10.07 -1.83
C GLU A 44 1.65 -10.86 -2.79
N GLN A 45 1.13 -10.22 -3.84
CA GLN A 45 0.33 -10.91 -4.85
C GLN A 45 1.13 -12.04 -5.52
N LYS A 46 2.40 -11.78 -5.88
CA LYS A 46 3.28 -12.81 -6.43
C LYS A 46 3.51 -13.97 -5.47
N GLU A 47 3.67 -13.69 -4.17
CA GLU A 47 3.87 -14.73 -3.17
C GLU A 47 2.58 -15.54 -2.93
N GLN A 48 1.42 -14.87 -2.90
CA GLN A 48 0.12 -15.55 -2.82
C GLN A 48 -0.12 -16.45 -4.05
N ASP A 49 0.25 -15.99 -5.24
CA ASP A 49 0.14 -16.79 -6.47
C ASP A 49 1.09 -18.00 -6.47
N ARG A 50 2.28 -17.86 -5.88
CA ARG A 50 3.21 -18.99 -5.66
C ARG A 50 2.63 -20.01 -4.70
N ILE A 51 2.11 -19.57 -3.56
CA ILE A 51 1.49 -20.46 -2.56
C ILE A 51 0.28 -21.17 -3.17
N LYS A 52 -0.56 -20.46 -3.93
CA LYS A 52 -1.70 -21.06 -4.65
C LYS A 52 -1.28 -22.09 -5.70
N LYS A 53 -0.14 -21.89 -6.37
CA LYS A 53 0.41 -22.86 -7.34
C LYS A 53 1.04 -24.09 -6.69
N MET A 54 1.40 -24.02 -5.41
CA MET A 54 1.96 -25.16 -4.65
C MET A 54 0.89 -26.01 -3.97
N LYS A 55 -0.39 -25.62 -4.03
CA LYS A 55 -1.53 -26.31 -3.41
C LYS A 55 -2.36 -27.02 -4.47
#